data_AF-A0A2V5PMX1-F1
#
_entry.id   AF-A0A2V5PMX1-F1
#
_cell.length_a   1.000
_cell.length_b   1.000
_cell.length_c   1.000
_cell.angle_alpha   90.00
_cell.angle_beta   90.00
_cell.angle_gamma   90.00
#
_symmetry.space_group_name_H-M   'P 1'
#
loop_
_entity.id
_entity.type
_entity.pdbx_description
1 polymer ?
#
loop_
_entity_poly.entity_id
_entity_poly.type
_entity_poly.pdbx_seq_one_letter_code
_entity_poly.pdbx_strand_id
1 'polypeptide(L)' 'MKYRLAIFDSDGTLADTLPWMRSVFNELAEEHGFRRVELHDYERCRDLHGTALLRELGLPLWKLPRVVSSMRRRMS' A
#
# COMPACT_ATOMS: atom_id res chain seq x y z
N MET A 1 36.67 -4.72 -0.57
CA MET A 1 36.15 -3.78 -1.59
C MET A 1 35.75 -2.48 -0.90
N LYS A 2 36.12 -1.31 -1.45
CA LYS A 2 35.63 0.00 -0.99
C LYS A 2 34.52 0.44 -1.93
N TYR A 3 33.27 0.43 -1.47
CA TYR A 3 32.16 0.97 -2.25
C TYR A 3 32.29 2.50 -2.34
N ARG A 4 32.16 3.05 -3.55
CA ARG A 4 32.23 4.52 -3.80
C ARG A 4 30.88 5.22 -3.59
N LEU A 5 29.79 4.47 -3.61
CA LEU A 5 28.41 4.95 -3.47
C LEU A 5 27.51 3.80 -2.99
N ALA A 6 26.60 4.11 -2.07
CA ALA A 6 25.49 3.25 -1.69
C ALA A 6 24.20 4.08 -1.79
N ILE A 7 23.17 3.54 -2.43
CA ILE A 7 21.86 4.16 -2.59
C ILE A 7 20.84 3.24 -1.93
N PHE A 8 20.01 3.81 -1.06
CA PHE A 8 18.91 3.12 -0.41
C PHE A 8 17.61 3.63 -1.02
N ASP A 9 16.73 2.70 -1.37
CA ASP A 9 15.39 2.98 -1.87
C ASP A 9 14.36 2.43 -0.89
N SER A 10 13.29 3.19 -0.64
CA SER A 10 12.22 2.82 0.30
C SER A 10 10.86 3.40 -0.08
N ASP A 11 10.80 4.24 -1.12
CA ASP A 11 9.56 4.83 -1.62
C ASP A 11 9.12 4.22 -2.96
N GLY A 12 9.90 3.30 -3.51
CA GLY A 12 9.62 2.60 -4.77
C GLY A 12 10.06 3.40 -6.00
N THR A 13 10.99 4.34 -5.85
CA THR A 13 11.56 5.09 -6.99
C THR A 13 12.44 4.21 -7.88
N LEU A 14 13.19 3.27 -7.29
CA LEU A 14 14.07 2.34 -8.03
C LEU A 14 13.50 0.92 -8.04
N ALA A 15 12.85 0.51 -6.96
CA ALA A 15 12.19 -0.77 -6.82
C ALA A 15 10.74 -0.66 -7.30
N ASP A 16 10.41 -1.39 -8.38
CA ASP A 16 9.04 -1.51 -8.88
C ASP A 16 8.18 -2.40 -7.96
N THR A 17 7.79 -1.83 -6.81
CA THR A 17 7.03 -2.51 -5.76
C THR A 17 5.53 -2.30 -5.87
N LEU A 18 5.08 -1.42 -6.78
CA LEU A 18 3.68 -1.07 -6.95
C LEU A 18 2.78 -2.25 -7.34
N PRO A 19 3.18 -3.15 -8.27
CA PRO A 19 2.36 -4.30 -8.61
C PRO A 19 2.12 -5.23 -7.42
N TRP A 20 3.15 -5.46 -6.61
CA TRP A 20 3.07 -6.28 -5.40
C TRP A 20 2.25 -5.59 -4.29
N MET A 21 2.48 -4.30 -4.02
CA MET A 21 1.69 -3.56 -3.03
C MET A 21 0.20 -3.61 -3.38
N ARG A 22 -0.14 -3.45 -4.66
CA ARG A 22 -1.52 -3.50 -5.14
C ARG A 22 -2.15 -4.87 -4.97
N SER A 23 -1.42 -5.97 -5.21
CA SER A 23 -1.97 -7.32 -4.98
C SER A 23 -2.30 -7.52 -3.51
N VAL A 24 -1.36 -7.17 -2.62
CA VAL A 24 -1.55 -7.28 -1.17
C VAL A 24 -2.69 -6.40 -0.66
N PHE A 25 -2.82 -5.17 -1.15
CA PHE A 25 -3.93 -4.28 -0.79
C PHE A 25 -5.28 -4.84 -1.22
N ASN A 26 -5.36 -5.46 -2.40
CA ASN A 26 -6.59 -6.06 -2.89
C ASN A 26 -6.99 -7.33 -2.12
N GLU A 27 -6.02 -8.13 -1.67
CA GLU A 27 -6.30 -9.24 -0.74
C GLU A 27 -6.83 -8.73 0.61
N LEU A 28 -6.25 -7.64 1.13
CA LEU A 28 -6.74 -7.00 2.36
C LEU A 28 -8.14 -6.41 2.17
N ALA A 29 -8.44 -5.87 0.99
CA ALA A 29 -9.75 -5.33 0.64
C ALA A 29 -10.83 -6.42 0.73
N GLU A 30 -10.53 -7.60 0.18
CA GLU A 30 -11.38 -8.79 0.27
C GLU A 30 -11.51 -9.28 1.73
N GLU A 31 -10.42 -9.34 2.49
CA GLU A 31 -10.40 -9.84 3.87
C GLU A 31 -11.19 -8.93 4.85
N HIS A 32 -11.07 -7.61 4.71
CA HIS A 32 -11.60 -6.62 5.67
C HIS A 32 -12.88 -5.90 5.18
N GLY A 33 -13.28 -6.16 3.92
CA GLY A 33 -14.49 -5.64 3.30
C GLY A 33 -14.42 -4.14 3.00
N PHE A 34 -13.34 -3.70 2.34
CA PHE A 34 -13.20 -2.34 1.81
C PHE A 34 -12.99 -2.38 0.28
N ARG A 35 -13.02 -1.22 -0.39
CA ARG A 35 -12.95 -1.14 -1.86
C ARG A 35 -11.58 -1.60 -2.36
N ARG A 36 -11.58 -2.42 -3.42
CA ARG A 36 -10.37 -2.76 -4.18
C ARG A 36 -9.80 -1.51 -4.89
N VAL A 37 -8.50 -1.53 -5.13
CA VAL A 37 -7.80 -0.54 -5.93
C VAL A 37 -7.55 -1.12 -7.31
N GLU A 38 -8.24 -0.57 -8.31
CA GLU A 38 -8.04 -0.92 -9.71
C GLU A 38 -6.83 -0.17 -10.30
N LEU A 39 -6.32 -0.65 -11.44
CA LEU A 39 -5.13 -0.06 -12.06
C LEU A 39 -5.33 1.43 -12.42
N HIS A 40 -6.52 1.78 -12.91
CA HIS A 40 -6.89 3.15 -13.29
C HIS A 40 -7.16 4.06 -12.07
N ASP A 41 -7.36 3.50 -10.89
CA ASP A 41 -7.52 4.27 -9.65
C ASP A 41 -6.17 4.71 -9.07
N TYR A 42 -5.06 4.11 -9.51
CA TYR A 42 -3.77 4.25 -8.85
C TYR A 42 -3.24 5.68 -8.89
N GLU A 43 -3.26 6.34 -10.06
CA GLU A 43 -2.80 7.73 -10.19
C GLU A 43 -3.62 8.66 -9.29
N ARG A 44 -4.94 8.50 -9.30
CA ARG A 44 -5.84 9.27 -8.46
C ARG A 44 -5.59 9.02 -6.98
N CYS A 45 -5.37 7.78 -6.57
CA CYS A 45 -5.09 7.40 -5.19
C CYS A 45 -3.71 7.88 -4.70
N ARG A 46 -2.71 7.99 -5.60
CA ARG A 46 -1.35 8.44 -5.28
C ARG A 46 -1.32 9.88 -4.77
N ASP A 47 -2.21 10.72 -5.29
CA ASP A 47 -2.28 12.14 -4.91
C ASP A 47 -3.12 12.38 -3.63
N LEU A 48 -3.79 11.34 -3.12
CA LEU A 48 -4.59 11.45 -1.90
C LEU A 48 -3.73 11.35 -0.64
N HIS A 49 -3.97 12.25 0.31
CA HIS A 49 -3.45 12.10 1.68
C HIS A 49 -4.01 10.84 2.34
N GLY A 50 -3.25 10.21 3.24
CA GLY A 50 -3.57 8.89 3.81
C GLY A 50 -5.00 8.75 4.34
N THR A 51 -5.53 9.71 5.11
CA THR A 51 -6.91 9.65 5.61
C THR A 51 -7.97 9.84 4.51
N ALA A 52 -7.68 10.61 3.47
CA ALA A 52 -8.54 10.77 2.30
C ALA A 52 -8.57 9.47 1.49
N LEU A 53 -7.42 8.81 1.32
CA LEU A 53 -7.34 7.49 0.69
C LEU A 53 -8.17 6.46 1.47
N LEU A 54 -8.05 6.39 2.80
CA LEU A 54 -8.84 5.44 3.59
C LEU A 54 -10.35 5.65 3.43
N ARG A 55 -10.79 6.92 3.35
CA ARG A 55 -12.21 7.26 3.09
C ARG A 55 -12.64 6.87 1.68
N GLU A 56 -11.81 7.15 0.69
CA GLU A 56 -12.03 6.77 -0.73
C GLU A 56 -12.17 5.25 -0.88
N LEU A 57 -11.39 4.49 -0.13
CA LEU A 57 -11.46 3.03 -0.10
C LEU A 57 -12.63 2.50 0.75
N GLY A 58 -13.37 3.38 1.44
CA GLY A 58 -14.46 2.97 2.33
C GLY A 58 -13.97 2.19 3.55
N LEU A 59 -12.72 2.36 3.97
CA LEU A 59 -12.17 1.72 5.16
C LEU A 59 -12.51 2.54 6.42
N PRO A 60 -13.34 2.03 7.35
CA PRO A 60 -13.56 2.70 8.62
C PRO A 60 -12.27 2.76 9.43
N LEU A 61 -11.95 3.93 10.00
CA LEU A 61 -10.69 4.14 10.75
C LEU A 61 -10.49 3.17 11.91
N TRP A 62 -11.56 2.67 12.54
CA TRP A 62 -11.47 1.68 13.62
C TRP A 62 -11.03 0.28 13.14
N LYS A 63 -11.18 -0.04 11.84
CA LYS A 63 -10.64 -1.28 11.25
C LYS A 63 -9.15 -1.17 10.93
N LEU A 64 -8.61 0.04 10.86
CA LEU A 64 -7.23 0.29 10.44
C LEU A 64 -6.17 -0.51 11.23
N PRO A 65 -6.22 -0.63 12.57
CA PRO A 65 -5.23 -1.42 13.30
C PRO A 65 -5.18 -2.89 12.86
N ARG A 66 -6.35 -3.49 12.57
CA ARG A 66 -6.47 -4.89 12.14
C ARG A 66 -5.94 -5.07 10.71
N VAL A 67 -6.24 -4.13 9.81
CA VAL A 67 -5.70 -4.12 8.44
C VAL A 67 -4.18 -4.01 8.47
N VAL A 68 -3.62 -3.07 9.25
CA VAL A 68 -2.17 -2.88 9.39
C VAL A 68 -1.48 -4.12 9.95
N SER A 69 -2.07 -4.79 10.96
CA SER A 69 -1.55 -6.07 11.47
C SER A 69 -1.50 -7.14 10.38
N SER A 70 -2.55 -7.22 9.55
CA SER A 70 -2.65 -8.21 8.47
C SER A 70 -1.73 -7.91 7.30
N MET A 71 -1.44 -6.63 7.04
CA MET A 71 -0.39 -6.19 6.12
C MET A 71 0.99 -6.64 6.63
N ARG A 72 1.33 -6.35 7.89
CA ARG A 72 2.64 -6.71 8.47
C ARG A 72 2.94 -8.21 8.37
N ARG A 73 1.93 -9.07 8.56
CA ARG A 73 2.08 -10.53 8.41
C ARG A 73 2.43 -10.98 6.99
N ARG A 74 2.07 -10.20 5.96
CA ARG A 74 2.39 -10.50 4.55
C ARG A 74 3.75 -9.93 4.09
N MET A 75 4.36 -9.08 4.91
CA MET A 75 5.67 -8.46 4.66
C MET A 75 6.83 -9.17 5.36
N SER A 76 6.54 -10.13 6.26
CA SER A 76 7.53 -10.97 6.95
C SER A 76 7.68 -12.29 6.23
#